data_AF-A0A1W9MDU1-F1
#
_entry.id   AF-A0A1W9MDU1-F1
#
_cell.length_a   1.000
_cell.length_b   1.000
_cell.length_c   1.000
_cell.angle_alpha   90.00
_cell.angle_beta   90.00
_cell.angle_gamma   90.00
#
_symmetry.space_group_name_H-M   'P 1'
#
loop_
_entity.id
_entity.type
_entity.pdbx_description
1 polymer ?
#
loop_
_entity_poly.entity_id
_entity_poly.type
_entity_poly.pdbx_seq_one_letter_code
_entity_poly.pdbx_strand_id
1 'polypeptide(L)'
;MPTATATPRGVIRLLACSLAVALSTPLVVAAMDDAPDEVRIESLGDLYRAVTFDHKLHAEMAENCALCHHHTTGTVPPQKTCQRCHQGGKHSWTVSCSACHPAQPFSSLHLAEVRNDPLLFHTNTQGLKGAYHQLCLGCHREVGAPVGCQDCHVRSEKGDAFFHAAAAMVPKDKKSGH
;
A
#
# COMPACT_ATOMS: atom_id res chain seq x y z
N MET A 1 -67.02 53.51 -16.57
CA MET A 1 -66.62 54.63 -15.71
C MET A 1 -65.13 54.49 -15.41
N PRO A 2 -64.30 55.36 -16.01
CA PRO A 2 -62.85 55.40 -15.82
C PRO A 2 -62.48 56.42 -14.74
N THR A 3 -61.38 56.22 -14.04
CA THR A 3 -60.54 57.33 -13.56
C THR A 3 -59.08 56.90 -13.60
N ALA A 4 -58.38 57.46 -14.59
CA ALA A 4 -56.94 57.55 -14.62
C ALA A 4 -56.51 58.76 -13.78
N THR A 5 -55.38 58.68 -13.08
CA THR A 5 -54.53 59.85 -12.80
C THR A 5 -53.05 59.45 -12.92
N ALA A 6 -52.30 60.41 -13.44
CA ALA A 6 -50.99 60.27 -14.06
C ALA A 6 -49.83 60.68 -13.13
N THR A 7 -48.67 60.04 -13.34
CA THR A 7 -47.28 60.59 -13.30
C THR A 7 -46.72 61.18 -11.98
N PRO A 8 -45.38 61.36 -11.76
CA PRO A 8 -44.32 61.51 -12.76
C PRO A 8 -42.95 60.82 -12.49
N ARG A 9 -42.09 61.09 -13.48
CA ARG A 9 -40.72 60.65 -13.75
C ARG A 9 -39.69 61.12 -12.69
N GLY A 10 -38.59 60.37 -12.62
CA GLY A 10 -37.32 60.73 -11.97
C GLY A 10 -36.93 59.67 -10.93
N VAL A 11 -35.69 59.22 -10.78
CA VAL A 11 -34.38 59.68 -11.24
C VAL A 11 -33.45 58.45 -11.20
N ILE A 12 -32.50 58.43 -12.11
CA ILE A 12 -31.34 57.54 -12.20
C ILE A 12 -30.72 57.21 -10.83
N ARG A 13 -30.51 55.91 -10.55
CA ARG A 13 -29.36 55.42 -9.76
C ARG A 13 -28.81 54.15 -10.40
N LEU A 14 -27.70 54.34 -11.12
CA LEU A 14 -26.70 53.32 -11.38
C LEU A 14 -26.25 52.72 -10.05
N LEU A 15 -26.35 51.40 -9.87
CA LEU A 15 -25.49 50.68 -8.95
C LEU A 15 -25.24 49.26 -9.45
N ALA A 16 -23.95 48.98 -9.60
CA ALA A 16 -23.36 47.78 -10.15
C ALA A 16 -23.56 46.56 -9.24
N CYS A 17 -23.94 45.43 -9.83
CA CYS A 17 -24.01 44.09 -9.26
C CYS A 17 -23.89 43.15 -10.48
N SER A 18 -23.01 42.16 -10.61
CA SER A 18 -22.14 41.50 -9.65
C SER A 18 -21.04 40.84 -10.49
N LEU A 19 -19.78 41.10 -10.18
CA LEU A 19 -18.66 40.33 -10.73
C LEU A 19 -18.77 38.92 -10.13
N ALA A 20 -19.09 37.93 -10.96
CA ALA A 20 -19.06 36.53 -10.58
C ALA A 20 -17.60 36.14 -10.29
N VAL A 21 -17.20 36.24 -9.03
CA VAL A 21 -15.95 35.65 -8.54
C VAL A 21 -16.15 34.14 -8.58
N ALA A 22 -15.65 33.51 -9.63
CA ALA A 22 -15.46 32.07 -9.67
C ALA A 22 -14.48 31.73 -8.56
N LEU A 23 -15.02 31.23 -7.45
CA LEU A 23 -14.26 30.77 -6.29
C LEU A 23 -13.59 29.45 -6.70
N SER A 24 -12.45 29.55 -7.39
CA SER A 24 -11.52 28.45 -7.57
C SER A 24 -10.98 28.09 -6.20
N THR A 25 -11.66 27.17 -5.52
CA THR A 25 -11.11 26.52 -4.32
C THR A 25 -9.78 25.91 -4.73
N PRO A 26 -8.64 26.30 -4.13
CA PRO A 26 -7.40 25.59 -4.36
C PRO A 26 -7.61 24.16 -3.89
N LEU A 27 -7.44 23.21 -4.81
CA LEU A 27 -7.29 21.80 -4.48
C LEU A 27 -6.10 21.71 -3.53
N VAL A 28 -6.35 21.51 -2.24
CA VAL A 28 -5.31 21.17 -1.28
C VAL A 28 -4.88 19.75 -1.61
N VAL A 29 -3.87 19.63 -2.48
CA VAL A 29 -3.10 18.40 -2.61
C VAL A 29 -2.32 18.29 -1.31
N ALA A 30 -2.78 17.42 -0.40
CA ALA A 30 -1.97 17.03 0.74
C ALA A 30 -0.66 16.47 0.19
N ALA A 31 0.45 17.12 0.51
CA ALA A 31 1.77 16.73 0.03
C ALA A 31 2.07 15.30 0.49
N MET A 32 2.43 14.44 -0.46
CA MET A 32 2.94 13.09 -0.23
C MET A 32 4.45 13.10 0.13
N ASP A 33 4.96 14.24 0.60
CA ASP A 33 6.41 14.57 0.68
C ASP A 33 7.20 13.77 1.74
N ASP A 34 6.54 13.00 2.61
CA ASP A 34 7.22 12.23 3.67
C ASP A 34 7.48 10.75 3.31
N ALA A 35 7.09 10.30 2.11
CA ALA A 35 7.32 8.92 1.69
C ALA A 35 8.73 8.76 1.09
N PRO A 36 9.51 7.74 1.49
CA PRO A 36 10.85 7.53 0.95
C PRO A 36 10.80 7.09 -0.52
N ASP A 37 11.78 7.51 -1.31
CA ASP A 37 11.90 7.04 -2.70
C ASP A 37 12.26 5.55 -2.78
N GLU A 38 13.10 5.07 -1.85
CA GLU A 38 13.56 3.70 -1.78
C GLU A 38 13.37 3.13 -0.36
N VAL A 39 12.95 1.87 -0.27
CA VAL A 39 12.79 1.13 0.98
C VAL A 39 13.58 -0.16 0.92
N ARG A 40 14.36 -0.43 1.97
CA ARG A 40 15.06 -1.70 2.13
C ARG A 40 14.25 -2.66 2.98
N ILE A 41 13.72 -3.72 2.38
CA ILE A 41 12.89 -4.72 3.06
C ILE A 41 13.79 -5.86 3.55
N GLU A 42 14.06 -5.87 4.85
CA GLU A 42 14.94 -6.85 5.51
C GLU A 42 14.27 -7.57 6.69
N SER A 43 12.94 -7.44 6.81
CA SER A 43 12.13 -8.01 7.89
C SER A 43 12.10 -9.55 7.92
N LEU A 44 12.51 -10.18 6.80
CA LEU A 44 12.69 -11.62 6.67
C LEU A 44 14.06 -11.86 6.03
N GLY A 45 15.02 -12.32 6.82
CA GLY A 45 16.41 -12.45 6.37
C GLY A 45 17.07 -13.71 6.92
N ASP A 46 17.60 -14.54 6.00
CA ASP A 46 18.69 -15.49 6.27
C ASP A 46 19.09 -16.23 4.98
N LEU A 47 18.10 -16.66 4.17
CA LEU A 47 18.31 -17.43 2.93
C LEU A 47 18.39 -16.57 1.66
N TYR A 48 17.86 -15.35 1.72
CA TYR A 48 17.92 -14.34 0.66
C TYR A 48 18.35 -13.02 1.29
N ARG A 49 19.01 -12.18 0.49
CA ARG A 49 19.38 -10.81 0.86
C ARG A 49 18.13 -9.92 0.90
N ALA A 50 18.26 -8.74 1.51
CA ALA A 50 17.20 -7.75 1.54
C ALA A 50 16.74 -7.36 0.12
N VAL A 51 15.46 -7.04 -0.03
CA VAL A 51 14.91 -6.45 -1.25
C VAL A 51 15.13 -4.94 -1.19
N THR A 52 15.74 -4.38 -2.23
CA THR A 52 15.72 -2.94 -2.48
C THR A 52 14.46 -2.62 -3.27
N PHE A 53 13.51 -1.94 -2.64
CA PHE A 53 12.21 -1.63 -3.20
C PHE A 53 12.15 -0.15 -3.62
N ASP A 54 12.01 0.09 -4.91
CA ASP A 54 11.81 1.44 -5.46
C ASP A 54 10.36 1.89 -5.17
N HIS A 55 10.14 2.46 -3.99
CA HIS A 55 8.82 2.85 -3.52
C HIS A 55 8.22 3.94 -4.42
N LYS A 56 9.02 4.90 -4.86
CA LYS A 56 8.57 5.97 -5.76
C LYS A 56 8.01 5.41 -7.06
N LEU A 57 8.77 4.55 -7.74
CA LEU A 57 8.34 3.95 -9.00
C LEU A 57 7.03 3.17 -8.84
N HIS A 58 6.91 2.38 -7.77
CA HIS A 58 5.69 1.61 -7.52
C HIS A 58 4.51 2.51 -7.13
N ALA A 59 4.74 3.60 -6.39
CA ALA A 59 3.71 4.54 -6.00
C ALA A 59 3.17 5.34 -7.19
N GLU A 60 4.02 5.71 -8.15
CA GLU A 60 3.62 6.39 -9.40
C GLU A 60 2.76 5.49 -10.31
N MET A 61 2.93 4.17 -10.20
CA MET A 61 2.17 3.17 -10.96
C MET A 61 0.89 2.70 -10.26
N ALA A 62 0.82 2.79 -8.93
CA ALA A 62 -0.31 2.33 -8.15
C ALA A 62 -1.48 3.31 -8.20
N GLU A 63 -2.71 2.80 -8.29
CA GLU A 63 -3.91 3.65 -8.31
C GLU A 63 -4.12 4.43 -7.01
N ASN A 64 -3.72 3.84 -5.87
CA ASN A 64 -3.77 4.46 -4.56
C ASN A 64 -2.85 3.75 -3.55
N CYS A 65 -2.49 4.43 -2.47
CA CYS A 65 -1.60 3.90 -1.43
C CYS A 65 -2.13 2.64 -0.74
N ALA A 66 -3.45 2.46 -0.68
CA ALA A 66 -4.06 1.32 0.01
C ALA A 66 -3.83 -0.01 -0.74
N LEU A 67 -3.33 0.01 -1.98
CA LEU A 67 -2.91 -1.21 -2.68
C LEU A 67 -1.78 -1.94 -1.91
N CYS A 68 -0.80 -1.19 -1.41
CA CYS A 68 0.29 -1.74 -0.61
C CYS A 68 -0.01 -1.60 0.89
N HIS A 69 -0.48 -0.42 1.29
CA HIS A 69 -0.86 -0.07 2.66
C HIS A 69 -2.32 -0.43 2.96
N HIS A 70 -2.71 -1.62 2.52
CA HIS A 70 -4.04 -2.15 2.76
C HIS A 70 -4.29 -2.23 4.28
N HIS A 71 -5.46 -1.76 4.73
CA HIS A 71 -5.81 -1.59 6.14
C HIS A 71 -4.96 -0.62 6.98
N THR A 72 -3.83 -0.10 6.48
CA THR A 72 -2.99 0.83 7.22
C THR A 72 -3.16 2.28 6.78
N THR A 73 -3.51 2.57 5.53
CA THR A 73 -3.84 3.94 5.07
C THR A 73 -5.30 4.06 4.60
N GLY A 74 -6.14 3.09 4.96
CA GLY A 74 -7.51 2.93 4.46
C GLY A 74 -8.58 3.75 5.20
N THR A 75 -9.77 3.77 4.61
CA THR A 75 -10.98 4.36 5.18
C THR A 75 -11.62 3.44 6.23
N VAL A 76 -12.47 4.00 7.09
CA VAL A 76 -13.23 3.22 8.09
C VAL A 76 -14.01 2.10 7.39
N PRO A 77 -13.94 0.84 7.87
CA PRO A 77 -14.73 -0.24 7.31
C PRO A 77 -16.23 0.11 7.30
N PRO A 78 -16.97 -0.14 6.21
CA PRO A 78 -18.38 0.24 6.13
C PRO A 78 -19.29 -0.63 7.01
N GLN A 79 -18.82 -1.81 7.46
CA GLN A 79 -19.61 -2.70 8.30
C GLN A 79 -19.66 -2.21 9.75
N LYS A 80 -20.87 -2.11 10.30
CA LYS A 80 -21.13 -1.67 11.69
C LYS A 80 -20.40 -2.51 12.73
N THR A 81 -20.17 -3.80 12.46
CA THR A 81 -19.45 -4.72 13.35
C THR A 81 -17.98 -4.31 13.53
N CYS A 82 -17.30 -4.01 12.43
CA CYS A 82 -15.91 -3.57 12.40
C CYS A 82 -15.74 -2.15 12.97
N GLN A 83 -16.73 -1.29 12.71
CA GLN A 83 -16.72 0.08 13.22
C GLN A 83 -16.58 0.12 14.72
N ARG A 84 -17.19 -0.79 15.50
CA ARG A 84 -17.08 -0.83 16.98
C ARG A 84 -15.66 -0.67 17.52
N CYS A 85 -14.64 -1.18 16.82
CA CYS A 85 -13.23 -1.03 17.18
C CYS A 85 -12.49 -0.01 16.31
N HIS A 86 -12.92 0.20 15.05
CA HIS A 86 -12.29 1.13 14.10
C HIS A 86 -13.02 2.49 13.96
N GLN A 87 -13.76 2.95 14.98
CA GLN A 87 -14.46 4.25 14.95
C GLN A 87 -13.45 5.39 14.80
N GLY A 88 -13.69 6.30 13.86
CA GLY A 88 -12.85 7.49 13.65
C GLY A 88 -11.69 7.32 12.67
N GLY A 89 -11.59 6.19 11.97
CA GLY A 89 -10.67 6.05 10.82
C GLY A 89 -9.21 6.14 11.21
N LYS A 90 -8.88 5.81 12.46
CA LYS A 90 -7.50 5.70 12.91
C LYS A 90 -6.87 4.54 12.17
N HIS A 91 -6.17 4.91 11.12
CA HIS A 91 -5.21 4.10 10.40
C HIS A 91 -4.19 3.55 11.39
N SER A 92 -3.57 2.41 11.06
CA SER A 92 -2.38 1.97 11.80
C SER A 92 -1.36 3.10 11.78
N TRP A 93 -0.82 3.48 12.94
CA TRP A 93 0.28 4.45 13.04
C TRP A 93 1.56 3.94 12.36
N THR A 94 1.60 2.67 11.97
CA THR A 94 2.73 2.02 11.32
C THR A 94 2.29 1.40 10.01
N VAL A 95 2.90 1.86 8.91
CA VAL A 95 2.70 1.36 7.56
C VAL A 95 3.69 0.21 7.23
N SER A 96 3.81 -0.76 8.14
CA SER A 96 4.69 -1.93 7.97
C SER A 96 3.88 -3.22 7.91
N CYS A 97 4.22 -4.07 6.94
CA CYS A 97 3.64 -5.41 6.82
C CYS A 97 3.87 -6.25 8.09
N SER A 98 5.05 -6.12 8.73
CA SER A 98 5.41 -6.91 9.91
C SER A 98 4.65 -6.53 11.17
N ALA A 99 3.96 -5.39 11.19
CA ALA A 99 3.12 -4.99 12.32
C ALA A 99 1.86 -5.86 12.45
N CYS A 100 1.42 -6.50 11.36
CA CYS A 100 0.22 -7.34 11.36
C CYS A 100 0.47 -8.76 10.82
N HIS A 101 1.48 -8.94 9.95
CA HIS A 101 1.84 -10.24 9.40
C HIS A 101 3.04 -10.82 10.17
N PRO A 102 2.87 -11.94 10.89
CA PRO A 102 3.94 -12.51 11.71
C PRO A 102 5.05 -13.10 10.85
N ALA A 103 6.31 -12.90 11.25
CA ALA A 103 7.46 -13.51 10.59
C ALA A 103 7.48 -15.05 10.77
N GLN A 104 6.97 -15.53 11.91
CA GLN A 104 6.91 -16.96 12.26
C GLN A 104 5.47 -17.38 12.59
N PRO A 105 4.56 -17.43 11.59
CA PRO A 105 3.13 -17.72 11.76
C PRO A 105 2.85 -19.11 12.37
N PHE A 106 3.84 -20.02 12.32
CA PHE A 106 3.69 -21.39 12.82
C PHE A 106 4.58 -21.69 14.03
N SER A 107 5.17 -20.66 14.66
CA SER A 107 5.86 -20.86 15.92
C SER A 107 4.86 -21.28 17.01
N SER A 108 5.29 -22.14 17.93
CA SER A 108 4.45 -22.56 19.06
C SER A 108 3.98 -21.39 19.91
N LEU A 109 4.83 -20.37 20.08
CA LEU A 109 4.51 -19.13 20.79
C LEU A 109 3.39 -18.36 20.08
N HIS A 110 3.54 -18.08 18.78
CA HIS A 110 2.52 -17.33 18.03
C HIS A 110 1.19 -18.09 17.97
N LEU A 111 1.22 -19.41 17.76
CA LEU A 111 0.02 -20.23 17.77
C LEU A 111 -0.67 -20.26 19.14
N ALA A 112 0.09 -20.21 20.23
CA ALA A 112 -0.45 -20.10 21.58
C ALA A 112 -1.06 -18.71 21.84
N GLU A 113 -0.42 -17.64 21.38
CA GLU A 113 -0.95 -16.27 21.46
C GLU A 113 -2.30 -16.17 20.72
N VAL A 114 -2.34 -16.59 19.45
CA VAL A 114 -3.57 -16.57 18.63
C VAL A 114 -4.67 -17.44 19.23
N ARG A 115 -4.34 -18.60 19.82
CA ARG A 115 -5.32 -19.51 20.43
C ARG A 115 -5.90 -18.95 21.72
N ASN A 116 -5.09 -18.25 22.52
CA ASN A 116 -5.44 -17.86 23.88
C ASN A 116 -5.93 -16.41 23.98
N ASP A 117 -5.91 -15.63 22.89
CA ASP A 117 -6.48 -14.28 22.86
C ASP A 117 -7.93 -14.29 22.31
N PRO A 118 -8.95 -14.20 23.19
CA PRO A 118 -10.35 -14.17 22.77
C PRO A 118 -10.76 -12.84 22.10
N LEU A 119 -9.91 -11.82 22.12
CA LEU A 119 -10.16 -10.49 21.53
C LEU A 119 -9.41 -10.28 20.21
N LEU A 120 -8.69 -11.28 19.71
CA LEU A 120 -8.02 -11.20 18.42
C LEU A 120 -9.06 -11.29 17.29
N PHE A 121 -9.31 -10.18 16.58
CA PHE A 121 -10.29 -10.12 15.47
C PHE A 121 -9.65 -10.26 14.09
N HIS A 122 -8.36 -9.98 13.94
CA HIS A 122 -7.60 -10.15 12.70
C HIS A 122 -6.77 -11.45 12.73
N THR A 123 -7.42 -12.58 13.02
CA THR A 123 -6.77 -13.90 13.23
C THR A 123 -6.28 -14.56 11.93
N ASN A 124 -6.86 -14.19 10.79
CA ASN A 124 -6.56 -14.80 9.50
C ASN A 124 -5.52 -14.03 8.68
N THR A 125 -4.62 -13.29 9.35
CA THR A 125 -3.52 -12.63 8.64
C THR A 125 -2.51 -13.67 8.15
N GLN A 126 -2.06 -13.49 6.92
CA GLN A 126 -1.02 -14.35 6.35
C GLN A 126 0.31 -14.14 7.08
N GLY A 127 1.19 -15.14 7.06
CA GLY A 127 2.58 -14.91 7.46
C GLY A 127 3.27 -13.88 6.56
N LEU A 128 4.26 -13.18 7.10
CA LEU A 128 4.94 -12.05 6.45
C LEU A 128 5.53 -12.42 5.08
N LYS A 129 6.09 -13.62 4.95
CA LYS A 129 6.64 -14.12 3.66
C LYS A 129 5.53 -14.26 2.61
N GLY A 130 4.38 -14.79 3.03
CA GLY A 130 3.22 -14.96 2.16
C GLY A 130 2.66 -13.61 1.73
N ALA A 131 2.54 -12.67 2.68
CA ALA A 131 2.05 -11.33 2.42
C ALA A 131 2.86 -10.60 1.34
N TYR A 132 4.20 -10.60 1.44
CA TYR A 132 5.06 -10.02 0.41
C TYR A 132 4.87 -10.70 -0.95
N HIS A 133 4.98 -12.03 -1.01
CA HIS A 133 4.91 -12.74 -2.29
C HIS A 133 3.54 -12.65 -2.96
N GLN A 134 2.44 -12.67 -2.21
CA GLN A 134 1.10 -12.54 -2.80
C GLN A 134 0.90 -11.15 -3.39
N LEU A 135 1.32 -10.09 -2.68
CA LEU A 135 1.20 -8.72 -3.15
C LEU A 135 2.09 -8.46 -4.38
N CYS A 136 3.40 -8.68 -4.24
CA CYS A 136 4.37 -8.35 -5.29
C CYS A 136 4.17 -9.22 -6.54
N LEU A 137 4.11 -10.55 -6.38
CA LEU A 137 3.95 -11.44 -7.53
C LEU A 137 2.53 -11.37 -8.11
N GLY A 138 1.53 -10.97 -7.32
CA GLY A 138 0.17 -10.72 -7.81
C GLY A 138 0.18 -9.68 -8.92
N CYS A 139 0.56 -8.44 -8.59
CA CYS A 139 0.64 -7.35 -9.54
C CYS A 139 1.64 -7.64 -10.67
N HIS A 140 2.83 -8.16 -10.35
CA HIS A 140 3.85 -8.41 -11.38
C HIS A 140 3.40 -9.39 -12.47
N ARG A 141 2.58 -10.39 -12.13
CA ARG A 141 2.00 -11.31 -13.11
C ARG A 141 1.01 -10.63 -14.05
N GLU A 142 0.26 -9.64 -13.55
CA GLU A 142 -0.73 -8.92 -14.34
C GLU A 142 -0.07 -7.94 -15.32
N VAL A 143 1.01 -7.27 -14.88
CA VAL A 143 1.69 -6.25 -15.68
C VAL A 143 2.93 -6.75 -16.43
N GLY A 144 3.26 -8.04 -16.31
CA GLY A 144 4.42 -8.65 -16.98
C GLY A 144 5.78 -8.22 -16.39
N ALA A 145 5.81 -7.85 -15.12
CA ALA A 145 7.02 -7.48 -14.39
C ALA A 145 7.77 -8.72 -13.85
N PRO A 146 8.97 -8.58 -13.25
CA PRO A 146 9.79 -9.73 -12.86
C PRO A 146 9.13 -10.63 -11.80
N VAL A 147 9.22 -11.95 -11.99
CA VAL A 147 8.60 -12.95 -11.10
C VAL A 147 9.57 -14.06 -10.68
N GLY A 148 10.82 -14.00 -11.16
CA GLY A 148 11.87 -14.93 -10.79
C GLY A 148 12.34 -14.73 -9.35
N CYS A 149 12.74 -15.84 -8.71
CA CYS A 149 13.09 -15.84 -7.29
C CYS A 149 14.25 -14.90 -6.92
N GLN A 150 15.09 -14.56 -7.90
CA GLN A 150 16.27 -13.72 -7.72
C GLN A 150 16.13 -12.34 -8.36
N ASP A 151 14.98 -12.05 -8.97
CA ASP A 151 14.75 -10.75 -9.62
C ASP A 151 14.49 -9.64 -8.60
N CYS A 152 13.99 -10.00 -7.40
CA CYS A 152 13.70 -9.06 -6.32
C CYS A 152 14.72 -9.14 -5.17
N HIS A 153 15.19 -10.34 -4.84
CA HIS A 153 16.16 -10.58 -3.77
C HIS A 153 17.15 -11.67 -4.15
N VAL A 154 18.44 -11.37 -4.03
CA VAL A 154 19.49 -12.34 -4.37
C VAL A 154 19.63 -13.39 -3.28
N ARG A 155 19.82 -14.66 -3.67
CA ARG A 155 20.07 -15.74 -2.71
C ARG A 155 21.37 -15.50 -1.94
N SER A 156 21.37 -15.81 -0.64
CA SER A 156 22.58 -15.76 0.19
C SER A 156 23.33 -17.09 0.14
N GLU A 157 24.58 -17.13 0.63
CA GLU A 157 25.34 -18.38 0.76
C GLU A 157 24.60 -19.42 1.62
N LYS A 158 23.94 -18.97 2.71
CA LYS A 158 23.07 -19.83 3.53
C LYS A 158 21.89 -20.37 2.70
N GLY A 159 21.30 -19.55 1.84
CA GLY A 159 20.29 -19.97 0.89
C GLY A 159 20.81 -21.04 -0.06
N ASP A 160 21.98 -20.84 -0.66
CA ASP A 160 22.59 -21.81 -1.56
C ASP A 160 22.85 -23.14 -0.87
N ALA A 161 23.34 -23.11 0.37
CA ALA A 161 23.52 -24.30 1.19
C ALA A 161 22.17 -24.98 1.50
N PHE A 162 21.16 -24.21 1.92
CA PHE A 162 19.83 -24.72 2.28
C PHE A 162 19.11 -25.38 1.10
N PHE A 163 19.22 -24.80 -0.10
CA PHE A 163 18.60 -25.34 -1.31
C PHE A 163 19.50 -26.34 -2.05
N HIS A 164 20.67 -26.68 -1.51
CA HIS A 164 21.67 -27.53 -2.16
C HIS A 164 22.05 -27.07 -3.59
N ALA A 165 22.02 -25.75 -3.82
CA ALA A 165 22.18 -25.16 -5.16
C ALA A 165 23.64 -25.09 -5.62
N ALA A 166 24.60 -25.06 -4.69
CA ALA A 166 26.03 -25.02 -5.00
C ALA A 166 26.50 -26.27 -5.80
N ALA A 167 25.87 -27.43 -5.62
CA ALA A 167 26.17 -28.64 -6.39
C ALA A 167 25.67 -28.58 -7.85
N ALA A 168 24.68 -27.73 -8.15
CA ALA A 168 24.11 -27.59 -9.50
C ALA A 168 24.90 -26.63 -10.40
N MET A 169 25.87 -25.88 -9.85
CA MET A 169 26.75 -24.96 -10.58
C MET A 169 28.08 -25.57 -11.01
N VAL A 170 28.30 -26.89 -10.81
CA VAL A 170 29.45 -27.58 -11.41
C VAL A 170 29.31 -27.47 -12.93
N PRO A 171 30.19 -26.74 -13.65
CA PRO A 171 30.13 -26.68 -15.10
C PRO A 171 30.26 -28.11 -15.61
N LYS A 172 29.34 -28.57 -16.47
CA LYS A 172 29.54 -29.85 -17.16
C LYS A 172 30.78 -29.69 -18.03
N ASP A 173 31.85 -30.36 -17.63
CA ASP A 173 33.14 -30.34 -18.31
C ASP A 173 32.94 -30.54 -19.81
N LYS A 174 33.52 -29.63 -20.61
CA LYS A 174 33.58 -29.79 -22.06
C LYS A 174 34.29 -31.10 -22.35
N LYS A 175 33.58 -32.03 -23.00
CA LYS A 175 34.17 -33.26 -23.55
C LYS A 175 35.42 -32.90 -24.34
N SER A 176 36.59 -33.36 -23.90
CA SER A 176 37.76 -33.39 -24.78
C SER A 176 37.51 -34.47 -25.83
N GLY A 177 37.37 -34.02 -27.08
CA GLY A 177 37.39 -34.91 -28.23
C GLY A 177 38.75 -35.58 -28.34
N HIS A 178 38.73 -36.90 -28.51
CA HIS A 178 39.80 -37.65 -29.15
C HIS A 178 39.38 -37.89 -30.60
#